data_AF-A0A8I0KXZ6-F1
#
_entry.id   AF-A0A8I0KXZ6-F1
#
_cell.length_a   1.000
_cell.length_b   1.000
_cell.length_c   1.000
_cell.angle_alpha   90.00
_cell.angle_beta   90.00
_cell.angle_gamma   90.00
#
_symmetry.space_group_name_H-M   'P 1'
#
loop_
_entity.id
_entity.type
_entity.pdbx_description
1 polymer ?
#
loop_
_entity_poly.entity_id
_entity_poly.type
_entity_poly.pdbx_seq_one_letter_code
_entity_poly.pdbx_strand_id
1 'polypeptide(L)'
;MTGSQWRCTVTASRADASDFPAETAGRSDADLQLEVGTSYRYAVSALRITHLPVLVRWVKADVAWARGLRDQAITAVWFNETGSPNATAADLLALLAAAPLAD
;
A
#
# COMPACT_ATOMS: atom_id res chain seq x y z
N MET A 1 -16.34 8.53 -18.91
CA MET A 1 -15.57 9.13 -17.80
C MET A 1 -14.34 8.25 -17.52
N THR A 2 -13.25 8.40 -18.25
CA THR A 2 -12.07 7.51 -18.11
C THR A 2 -10.83 8.22 -18.64
N GLY A 3 -10.25 9.12 -17.85
CA GLY A 3 -9.02 9.83 -18.23
C GLY A 3 -8.14 10.25 -17.06
N SER A 4 -8.75 10.50 -15.89
CA SER A 4 -8.02 10.98 -14.71
C SER A 4 -7.37 9.87 -13.90
N GLN A 5 -8.01 8.69 -13.83
CA GLN A 5 -7.52 7.57 -13.01
C GLN A 5 -6.16 7.05 -13.50
N TRP A 6 -5.96 6.97 -14.82
CA TRP A 6 -4.71 6.46 -15.41
C TRP A 6 -3.51 7.40 -15.18
N ARG A 7 -3.71 8.73 -15.19
CA ARG A 7 -2.62 9.69 -14.95
C ARG A 7 -2.16 9.69 -13.50
N CYS A 8 -3.08 9.54 -12.55
CA CYS A 8 -2.72 9.43 -11.14
C CYS A 8 -1.92 8.15 -10.85
N THR A 9 -2.31 7.02 -11.42
CA THR A 9 -1.62 5.73 -11.22
C THR A 9 -0.20 5.72 -11.80
N VAL A 10 0.00 6.26 -13.01
CA VAL A 10 1.34 6.35 -13.64
C VAL A 10 2.27 7.27 -12.85
N THR A 11 1.75 8.36 -12.29
CA THR A 11 2.57 9.30 -11.50
C THR A 11 2.93 8.70 -10.13
N ALA A 12 2.01 7.97 -9.51
CA ALA A 12 2.26 7.28 -8.24
C ALA A 12 3.32 6.16 -8.37
N SER A 13 3.19 5.27 -9.35
CA SER A 13 4.18 4.20 -9.61
C SER A 13 5.60 4.74 -9.79
N ARG A 14 5.73 5.82 -10.56
CA ARG A 14 7.02 6.44 -10.83
C ARG A 14 7.61 7.11 -9.58
N ALA A 15 6.79 7.70 -8.72
CA ALA A 15 7.21 8.22 -7.44
C ALA A 15 7.63 7.10 -6.49
N ASP A 16 6.90 6.00 -6.45
CA ASP A 16 7.20 4.83 -5.62
C ASP A 16 8.55 4.20 -6.00
N ALA A 17 8.82 4.03 -7.31
CA ALA A 17 10.12 3.57 -7.80
C ALA A 17 11.27 4.55 -7.51
N SER A 18 10.97 5.86 -7.46
CA SER A 18 11.97 6.88 -7.12
C SER A 18 12.25 6.93 -5.62
N ASP A 19 11.23 6.67 -4.79
CA ASP A 19 11.31 6.70 -3.33
C ASP A 19 11.89 5.39 -2.76
N PHE A 20 11.74 4.26 -3.46
CA PHE A 20 12.25 2.93 -3.06
C PHE A 20 12.97 2.22 -4.22
N PRO A 21 14.12 2.73 -4.68
CA PRO A 21 14.78 2.26 -5.90
C PRO A 21 15.41 0.87 -5.76
N ALA A 22 15.78 0.43 -4.55
CA ALA A 22 16.38 -0.90 -4.34
C ALA A 22 15.30 -1.99 -4.32
N GLU A 23 14.16 -1.70 -3.71
CA GLU A 23 13.03 -2.62 -3.49
C GLU A 23 12.19 -2.83 -4.75
N THR A 24 12.23 -1.84 -5.65
CA THR A 24 11.58 -1.88 -6.97
C THR A 24 12.54 -2.22 -8.11
N ALA A 25 13.84 -2.47 -7.81
CA ALA A 25 14.83 -2.82 -8.81
C ALA A 25 14.46 -4.11 -9.57
N GLY A 26 14.60 -4.08 -10.91
CA GLY A 26 14.31 -5.23 -11.77
C GLY A 26 12.83 -5.48 -12.08
N ARG A 27 11.93 -4.63 -11.56
CA ARG A 27 10.49 -4.66 -11.88
C ARG A 27 10.20 -3.82 -13.11
N SER A 28 9.29 -4.30 -13.96
CA SER A 28 8.75 -3.46 -15.02
C SER A 28 7.79 -2.42 -14.44
N ASP A 29 7.68 -1.25 -15.08
CA ASP A 29 6.71 -0.22 -14.68
C ASP A 29 5.26 -0.75 -14.77
N ALA A 30 4.99 -1.66 -15.72
CA ALA A 30 3.69 -2.30 -15.85
C ALA A 30 3.33 -3.18 -14.63
N ASP A 31 4.30 -3.92 -14.10
CA ASP A 31 4.10 -4.75 -12.90
C ASP A 31 3.89 -3.89 -11.66
N LEU A 32 4.65 -2.79 -11.52
CA LEU A 32 4.46 -1.81 -10.44
C LEU A 32 3.08 -1.17 -10.49
N GLN A 33 2.61 -0.75 -11.66
CA GLN A 33 1.26 -0.20 -11.82
C GLN A 33 0.17 -1.22 -11.45
N LEU A 34 0.33 -2.49 -11.82
CA LEU A 34 -0.61 -3.54 -11.49
C LEU A 34 -0.69 -3.79 -9.98
N GLU A 35 0.46 -3.80 -9.29
CA GLU A 35 0.50 -3.97 -7.84
C GLU A 35 -0.03 -2.76 -7.08
N VAL A 36 0.33 -1.54 -7.49
CA VAL A 36 -0.23 -0.29 -6.93
C VAL A 36 -1.76 -0.30 -7.06
N GLY A 37 -2.28 -0.63 -8.24
CA GLY A 37 -3.71 -0.69 -8.48
C GLY A 37 -4.41 -1.78 -7.65
N THR A 38 -3.77 -2.93 -7.46
CA THR A 38 -4.30 -4.03 -6.65
C THR A 38 -4.32 -3.67 -5.16
N SER A 39 -3.22 -3.09 -4.66
CA SER A 39 -3.10 -2.61 -3.29
C SER A 39 -4.12 -1.54 -2.96
N TYR A 40 -4.25 -0.53 -3.83
CA TYR A 40 -5.23 0.55 -3.68
C TYR A 40 -6.67 0.01 -3.60
N ARG A 41 -7.05 -0.88 -4.53
CA ARG A 41 -8.40 -1.46 -4.54
C ARG A 41 -8.69 -2.24 -3.26
N TYR A 42 -7.72 -3.01 -2.78
CA TYR A 42 -7.85 -3.76 -1.54
C TYR A 42 -8.00 -2.83 -0.33
N ALA A 43 -7.15 -1.81 -0.19
CA ALA A 43 -7.18 -0.87 0.91
C ALA A 43 -8.51 -0.09 1.00
N VAL A 44 -9.06 0.32 -0.14
CA VAL A 44 -10.36 1.02 -0.18
C VAL A 44 -11.53 0.07 0.05
N SER A 45 -11.52 -1.10 -0.60
CA SER A 45 -12.71 -1.97 -0.67
C SER A 45 -12.80 -2.96 0.49
N ALA A 46 -11.68 -3.57 0.88
CA ALA A 46 -11.62 -4.55 1.95
C ALA A 46 -11.38 -3.86 3.30
N LEU A 47 -10.38 -2.97 3.36
CA LEU A 47 -9.96 -2.36 4.62
C LEU A 47 -10.69 -1.06 4.96
N ARG A 48 -11.44 -0.46 4.01
CA ARG A 48 -12.18 0.80 4.21
C ARG A 48 -11.29 1.97 4.67
N ILE A 49 -10.04 1.98 4.24
CA ILE A 49 -9.13 3.12 4.44
C ILE A 49 -9.58 4.24 3.51
N THR A 50 -9.88 5.40 4.07
CA THR A 50 -10.46 6.56 3.35
C THR A 50 -9.61 7.82 3.48
N HIS A 51 -8.77 7.90 4.50
CA HIS A 51 -7.89 9.04 4.71
C HIS A 51 -6.70 8.95 3.76
N LEU A 52 -6.65 9.89 2.80
CA LEU A 52 -5.73 9.84 1.67
C LEU A 52 -4.24 9.68 2.06
N PRO A 53 -3.70 10.40 3.07
CA PRO A 53 -2.31 10.22 3.49
C PRO A 53 -2.00 8.79 3.97
N VAL A 54 -2.95 8.17 4.67
CA VAL A 54 -2.80 6.81 5.18
C VAL A 54 -2.91 5.79 4.03
N LEU A 55 -3.83 6.02 3.10
CA LEU A 55 -4.00 5.19 1.92
C LEU A 55 -2.75 5.18 1.03
N VAL A 56 -2.15 6.35 0.79
CA VAL A 56 -0.90 6.46 0.02
C VAL A 56 0.22 5.72 0.73
N ARG A 57 0.39 5.92 2.05
CA ARG A 57 1.43 5.25 2.82
C ARG A 57 1.25 3.73 2.84
N TRP A 58 0.01 3.25 2.90
CA TRP A 58 -0.32 1.83 2.82
C TRP A 58 0.11 1.21 1.49
N VAL A 59 -0.29 1.82 0.37
CA VAL A 59 0.04 1.34 -0.98
C VAL A 59 1.54 1.29 -1.18
N LYS A 60 2.26 2.34 -0.76
CA LYS A 60 3.73 2.38 -0.82
C LYS A 60 4.37 1.25 -0.04
N ALA A 61 3.90 0.98 1.18
CA ALA A 61 4.43 -0.11 2.00
C ALA A 61 4.17 -1.48 1.36
N ASP A 62 2.93 -1.76 0.93
CA ASP A 62 2.55 -3.05 0.31
C ASP A 62 3.30 -3.35 -1.00
N VAL A 63 3.67 -2.32 -1.78
CA VAL A 63 4.37 -2.48 -3.05
C VAL A 63 5.89 -2.50 -2.88
N ALA A 64 6.44 -1.66 -2.00
CA ALA A 64 7.88 -1.51 -1.86
C ALA A 64 8.49 -2.56 -0.91
N TRP A 65 8.24 -2.46 0.39
CA TRP A 65 9.06 -3.15 1.41
C TRP A 65 8.29 -4.09 2.34
N ALA A 66 6.96 -4.03 2.37
CA ALA A 66 6.09 -4.94 3.10
C ALA A 66 5.21 -5.74 2.12
N ARG A 67 5.84 -6.42 1.16
CA ARG A 67 5.10 -7.14 0.11
C ARG A 67 4.14 -8.16 0.70
N GLY A 68 2.89 -8.10 0.23
CA GLY A 68 1.83 -8.96 0.74
C GLY A 68 1.30 -8.51 2.10
N LEU A 69 1.47 -7.24 2.49
CA LEU A 69 0.86 -6.64 3.67
C LEU A 69 -0.64 -6.93 3.74
N ARG A 70 -1.31 -6.91 2.59
CA ARG A 70 -2.72 -7.29 2.42
C ARG A 70 -3.03 -8.77 2.71
N ASP A 71 -2.05 -9.65 2.59
CA ASP A 71 -2.19 -11.11 2.76
C ASP A 71 -1.75 -11.56 4.16
N GLN A 72 -1.19 -10.66 4.96
CA GLN A 72 -0.75 -10.94 6.33
C GLN A 72 -1.93 -11.19 7.26
N ALA A 73 -1.83 -12.25 8.08
CA ALA A 73 -2.85 -12.59 9.07
C ALA A 73 -3.11 -11.45 10.08
N ILE A 74 -2.06 -10.70 10.46
CA ILE A 74 -2.20 -9.56 11.37
C ILE A 74 -3.10 -8.46 10.79
N THR A 75 -3.02 -8.21 9.47
CA THR A 75 -3.90 -7.27 8.78
C THR A 75 -5.35 -7.71 8.88
N ALA A 76 -5.63 -8.99 8.62
CA ALA A 76 -7.00 -9.51 8.71
C ALA A 76 -7.56 -9.40 10.14
N VAL A 77 -6.78 -9.79 11.15
CA VAL A 77 -7.21 -9.75 12.57
C VAL A 77 -7.52 -8.32 12.99
N TRP A 78 -6.60 -7.38 12.76
CA TRP A 78 -6.76 -6.00 13.22
C TRP A 78 -7.92 -5.29 12.53
N PHE A 79 -8.13 -5.54 11.24
CA PHE A 79 -9.23 -4.90 10.50
C PHE A 79 -10.59 -5.57 10.70
N ASN A 80 -10.65 -6.80 11.16
CA ASN A 80 -11.91 -7.46 11.50
C ASN A 80 -12.54 -6.89 12.78
N GLU A 81 -11.73 -6.37 13.71
CA GLU A 81 -12.17 -5.85 15.01
C GLU A 81 -12.22 -4.31 15.07
N THR A 82 -11.74 -3.62 14.02
CA THR A 82 -11.60 -2.16 14.06
C THR A 82 -12.88 -1.39 13.71
N GLY A 83 -13.26 -0.45 14.57
CA GLY A 83 -14.20 0.62 14.23
C GLY A 83 -13.52 1.85 13.61
N SER A 84 -12.19 1.88 13.53
CA SER A 84 -11.41 3.04 13.06
C SER A 84 -10.32 2.63 12.07
N PRO A 85 -10.68 2.29 10.82
CA PRO A 85 -9.76 1.69 9.86
C PRO A 85 -8.53 2.55 9.53
N ASN A 86 -8.69 3.88 9.49
CA ASN A 86 -7.58 4.79 9.21
C ASN A 86 -6.54 4.83 10.34
N ALA A 87 -6.98 4.76 11.60
CA ALA A 87 -6.08 4.74 12.75
C ALA A 87 -5.35 3.40 12.81
N THR A 88 -6.09 2.29 12.68
CA THR A 88 -5.52 0.93 12.61
C THR A 88 -4.47 0.78 11.51
N ALA A 89 -4.74 1.31 10.31
CA ALA A 89 -3.77 1.33 9.23
C ALA A 89 -2.51 2.11 9.60
N ALA A 90 -2.66 3.32 10.18
CA ALA A 90 -1.53 4.15 10.57
C ALA A 90 -0.67 3.48 11.66
N ASP A 91 -1.31 2.86 12.64
CA ASP A 91 -0.65 2.14 13.74
C ASP A 91 0.09 0.91 13.23
N LEU A 92 -0.54 0.11 12.37
CA LEU A 92 0.11 -1.05 11.76
C LEU A 92 1.33 -0.64 10.92
N LEU A 93 1.20 0.42 10.12
CA LEU A 93 2.31 0.97 9.33
C LEU A 93 3.44 1.52 10.22
N ALA A 94 3.10 2.13 11.36
CA ALA A 94 4.09 2.62 12.31
C ALA A 94 4.83 1.44 12.98
N LEU A 95 4.11 0.38 13.35
CA LEU A 95 4.68 -0.83 13.93
C LEU A 95 5.65 -1.52 12.97
N LEU A 96 5.25 -1.69 11.71
CA LEU A 96 6.09 -2.29 10.67
C LEU A 96 7.31 -1.41 10.31
N ALA A 97 7.19 -0.09 10.40
CA ALA A 97 8.32 0.80 10.19
C ALA A 97 9.31 0.79 11.37
N ALA A 98 8.83 0.53 12.60
CA ALA A 98 9.65 0.48 13.81
C ALA A 98 10.38 -0.87 13.97
N ALA A 99 9.80 -1.95 13.45
CA ALA A 99 10.41 -3.26 13.35
C ALA A 99 10.39 -3.68 11.88
N PRO A 100 11.43 -3.36 11.08
CA PRO A 100 11.59 -4.04 9.81
C PRO A 100 11.59 -5.52 10.16
N LEU A 101 10.59 -6.27 9.67
CA LEU A 101 10.49 -7.70 9.90
C LEU A 101 11.86 -8.29 9.56
N ALA A 102 12.61 -8.63 10.61
CA ALA A 102 13.88 -9.29 10.47
C ALA A 102 13.60 -10.62 9.77
N ASP A 103 14.37 -10.90 8.73
CA ASP A 103 14.53 -12.23 8.14
C ASP A 103 14.78 -13.27 9.25
#